data_AF-A0A3M1NJU3-F1
#
_entry.id   AF-A0A3M1NJU3-F1
#
_cell.length_a   1.000
_cell.length_b   1.000
_cell.length_c   1.000
_cell.angle_alpha   90.00
_cell.angle_beta   90.00
_cell.angle_gamma   90.00
#
_symmetry.space_group_name_H-M   'P 1'
#
loop_
_entity.id
_entity.type
_entity.pdbx_description
1 polymer ?
#
loop_
_entity_poly.entity_id
_entity_poly.type
_entity_poly.pdbx_seq_one_letter_code
_entity_poly.pdbx_strand_id
1 'polypeptide(L)'
;MVHSEIKFPSITKEMVANAEKLIGLEFTEAERDSMLEGLTELRDNYQALREIELDNSVMPSLLFNPIPAGATFDKTRRTPRWSNPGKVTMPTNIEELAFYTVGQMAELIRTRKVTSEQLTRMYLNRLKNYGPKLECVITLTEDLALEQARRADAEIAAGKYRGPLHGIPYGAKDLLAVKGYPT
;
A
#
# COMPACT_ATOMS: atom_id res chain seq x y z
N MET A 1 22.65 3.00 37.51
CA MET A 1 23.16 4.09 36.65
C MET A 1 22.08 5.16 36.65
N VAL A 2 22.39 6.35 37.17
CA VAL A 2 21.41 7.43 37.40
C VAL A 2 20.93 7.91 36.03
N HIS A 3 19.69 7.56 35.65
CA HIS A 3 19.04 8.13 34.48
C HIS A 3 18.65 9.56 34.86
N SER A 4 19.60 10.49 34.77
CA SER A 4 19.25 11.91 34.74
C SER A 4 18.22 12.08 33.62
N GLU A 5 17.11 12.78 33.88
CA GLU A 5 16.15 13.18 32.84
C GLU A 5 16.91 13.95 31.74
N ILE A 6 17.38 13.25 30.71
CA ILE A 6 17.99 13.88 29.54
C ILE A 6 16.82 14.48 28.76
N LYS A 7 16.50 15.75 29.06
CA LYS A 7 15.61 16.55 28.22
C LYS A 7 16.35 16.84 26.92
N PHE A 8 16.03 16.07 25.89
CA PHE A 8 16.59 16.30 24.57
C PHE A 8 16.07 17.64 24.03
N PRO A 9 16.94 18.44 23.39
CA PRO A 9 16.52 19.70 22.79
C PRO A 9 15.52 19.45 21.64
N SER A 10 14.72 20.47 21.33
CA SER A 10 13.90 20.50 20.12
C SER A 10 14.77 20.29 18.88
N ILE A 11 14.31 19.46 17.95
CA ILE A 11 15.02 19.21 16.71
C ILE A 11 14.89 20.46 15.84
N THR A 12 16.02 21.01 15.40
CA THR A 12 16.08 22.24 14.59
C THR A 12 16.58 21.95 13.18
N LYS A 13 16.34 22.88 12.26
CA LYS A 13 16.89 22.81 10.88
C LYS A 13 18.41 22.73 10.87
N GLU A 14 19.07 23.38 11.83
CA GLU A 14 20.52 23.35 11.96
C GLU A 14 21.01 21.95 12.35
N MET A 15 20.29 21.24 13.24
CA MET A 15 20.63 19.86 13.58
C MET A 15 20.53 18.95 12.35
N VAL A 16 19.50 19.14 11.51
CA VAL A 16 19.36 18.42 10.24
C VAL A 16 20.49 18.78 9.27
N ALA A 17 20.82 20.06 9.13
CA ALA A 17 21.90 20.54 8.25
C ALA A 17 23.31 20.07 8.69
N ASN A 18 23.48 19.75 9.97
CA ASN A 18 24.73 19.14 10.46
C ASN A 18 24.73 17.62 10.26
N ALA A 19 23.58 16.96 10.43
CA ALA A 19 23.44 15.52 10.24
C ALA A 19 23.58 15.12 8.76
N GLU A 20 23.01 15.87 7.82
CA GLU A 20 23.09 15.59 6.37
C GLU A 20 24.55 15.50 5.90
N LYS A 21 25.44 16.35 6.43
CA LYS A 21 26.89 16.33 6.15
C LYS A 21 27.56 15.05 6.61
N LEU A 22 27.12 14.49 7.74
CA LEU A 22 27.69 13.26 8.30
C LEU A 22 27.30 12.04 7.46
N ILE A 23 26.09 12.04 6.91
CA ILE A 23 25.54 10.94 6.11
C ILE A 23 25.77 11.10 4.60
N GLY A 24 26.42 12.18 4.17
CA GLY A 24 26.74 12.45 2.76
C GLY A 24 25.52 12.77 1.89
N LEU A 25 24.51 13.41 2.46
CA LEU A 25 23.31 13.87 1.75
C LEU A 25 23.22 15.40 1.78
N GLU A 26 22.50 15.97 0.81
CA GLU A 26 22.22 17.39 0.73
C GLU A 26 20.70 17.60 0.58
N PHE A 27 20.12 18.39 1.48
CA PHE A 27 18.71 18.76 1.41
C PHE A 27 18.55 20.27 1.22
N THR A 28 17.51 20.66 0.49
CA THR A 28 17.04 22.03 0.41
C THR A 28 16.46 22.50 1.75
N GLU A 29 16.32 23.80 1.94
CA GLU A 29 15.73 24.35 3.17
C GLU A 29 14.28 23.87 3.39
N ALA A 30 13.50 23.73 2.32
CA ALA A 30 12.13 23.25 2.38
C ALA A 30 12.06 21.77 2.79
N GLU A 31 12.99 20.94 2.32
CA GLU A 31 13.10 19.54 2.74
C GLU A 31 13.55 19.43 4.20
N ARG A 32 14.46 20.30 4.66
CA ARG A 32 14.85 20.34 6.09
C ARG A 32 13.69 20.74 6.99
N ASP A 33 12.86 21.68 6.56
CA ASP A 33 11.66 22.11 7.28
C ASP A 33 10.62 20.99 7.38
N SER A 34 10.33 20.31 6.26
CA SER A 34 9.33 19.23 6.23
C SER A 34 9.73 18.01 7.08
N MET A 35 11.03 17.78 7.30
CA MET A 35 11.52 16.69 8.14
C MET A 35 11.31 16.92 9.65
N LEU A 36 11.13 18.17 10.11
CA LEU A 36 11.14 18.47 11.55
C LEU A 36 10.02 17.77 12.32
N GLU A 37 8.82 17.69 11.75
CA GLU A 37 7.68 17.02 12.38
C GLU A 37 7.96 15.52 12.56
N GLY A 38 8.33 14.83 11.47
CA GLY A 38 8.61 13.39 11.52
C GLY A 38 9.80 13.04 12.42
N LEU A 39 10.86 13.86 12.41
CA LEU A 39 12.01 13.66 13.30
C LEU A 39 11.63 13.87 14.77
N THR A 40 10.74 14.83 15.06
CA THR A 40 10.21 15.07 16.41
C THR A 40 9.37 13.89 16.88
N GLU A 41 8.44 13.42 16.05
CA GLU A 41 7.62 12.24 16.35
C GLU A 41 8.48 10.99 16.59
N LEU A 42 9.51 10.76 15.77
CA LEU A 42 10.45 9.65 15.95
C LEU A 42 11.19 9.75 17.30
N ARG A 43 11.70 10.93 17.66
CA ARG A 43 12.39 11.14 18.94
C ARG A 43 11.45 10.87 20.11
N ASP A 44 10.23 11.37 20.06
CA ASP A 44 9.25 11.23 21.13
C ASP A 44 8.83 9.76 21.29
N ASN A 45 8.67 9.03 20.17
CA ASN A 45 8.47 7.58 20.17
C ASN A 45 9.65 6.83 20.83
N TYR A 46 10.89 7.20 20.54
CA TYR A 46 12.06 6.60 21.21
C TYR A 46 12.11 6.92 22.70
N GLN A 47 11.68 8.12 23.12
CA GLN A 47 11.58 8.47 24.54
C GLN A 47 10.54 7.59 25.24
N ALA A 48 9.35 7.47 24.67
CA ALA A 48 8.30 6.60 25.20
C ALA A 48 8.77 5.13 25.31
N LEU A 49 9.53 4.63 24.33
CA LEU A 49 10.10 3.28 24.38
C LEU A 49 11.16 3.12 25.50
N ARG A 50 11.93 4.17 25.81
CA ARG A 50 12.94 4.15 26.89
C ARG A 50 12.33 4.20 28.29
N GLU A 51 11.09 4.68 28.41
CA GLU A 51 10.34 4.66 29.67
C GLU A 51 9.79 3.25 29.99
N ILE A 52 9.78 2.34 29.01
CA ILE A 52 9.38 0.95 29.23
C ILE A 52 10.51 0.21 29.95
N GLU A 53 10.31 -0.05 31.23
CA GLU A 53 11.21 -0.92 32.01
C GLU A 53 10.95 -2.40 31.66
N LEU A 54 11.97 -3.06 31.11
CA LEU A 54 11.99 -4.50 30.88
C LEU A 54 13.04 -5.14 31.78
N ASP A 55 12.65 -6.13 32.58
CA ASP A 55 13.60 -6.92 33.36
C ASP A 55 14.50 -7.73 32.42
N ASN A 56 15.79 -7.88 32.76
CA ASN A 56 16.75 -8.64 31.95
C ASN A 56 16.37 -10.13 31.78
N SER A 57 15.48 -10.66 32.64
CA SER A 57 14.91 -12.00 32.53
C SER A 57 13.78 -12.09 31.49
N VAL A 58 13.25 -10.97 31.01
CA VAL A 58 12.29 -10.93 29.91
C VAL A 58 13.02 -11.33 28.65
N MET A 59 12.75 -12.55 28.16
CA MET A 59 13.27 -12.99 26.87
C MET A 59 12.81 -12.01 25.78
N PRO A 60 13.68 -11.66 24.81
CA PRO A 60 13.25 -10.89 23.66
C PRO A 60 12.12 -11.63 22.96
N SER A 61 11.20 -10.88 22.34
CA SER A 61 10.10 -11.49 21.58
C SER A 61 10.65 -12.29 20.40
N LEU A 62 10.76 -13.60 20.57
CA LEU A 62 11.11 -14.54 19.50
C LEU A 62 9.91 -14.85 18.60
N LEU A 63 8.71 -14.47 19.05
CA LEU A 63 7.46 -14.78 18.38
C LEU A 63 6.56 -13.54 18.36
N PHE A 64 6.44 -12.94 17.18
CA PHE A 64 5.41 -11.93 16.93
C PHE A 64 4.06 -12.63 16.83
N ASN A 65 3.25 -12.51 17.89
CA ASN A 65 1.86 -12.93 17.86
C ASN A 65 0.97 -11.69 17.58
N PRO A 66 0.43 -11.54 16.35
CA PRO A 66 -0.44 -10.41 16.03
C PRO A 66 -1.84 -10.52 16.67
N ILE A 67 -2.15 -11.62 17.35
CA ILE A 67 -3.45 -11.86 17.97
C ILE A 67 -3.49 -11.13 19.32
N PRO A 68 -4.40 -10.16 19.52
CA PRO A 68 -4.55 -9.50 20.80
C PRO A 68 -4.83 -10.51 21.91
N ALA A 69 -4.32 -10.27 23.11
CA ALA A 69 -4.52 -11.15 24.25
C ALA A 69 -6.03 -11.38 24.50
N GLY A 70 -6.46 -12.64 24.54
CA GLY A 70 -7.87 -13.01 24.71
C GLY A 70 -8.74 -12.89 23.46
N ALA A 71 -8.20 -12.46 22.32
CA ALA A 71 -8.95 -12.42 21.07
C ALA A 71 -9.26 -13.85 20.58
N THR A 72 -10.52 -14.08 20.25
CA THR A 72 -10.99 -15.30 19.58
C THR A 72 -11.49 -14.93 18.19
N PHE A 73 -11.12 -15.73 17.19
CA PHE A 73 -11.57 -15.51 15.83
C PHE A 73 -12.77 -16.39 15.53
N ASP A 74 -13.81 -15.79 14.99
CA ASP A 74 -14.93 -16.53 14.43
C ASP A 74 -14.47 -17.28 13.17
N LYS A 75 -14.41 -18.61 13.26
CA LYS A 75 -14.01 -19.50 12.16
C LYS A 75 -15.20 -19.95 11.31
N THR A 76 -16.41 -19.48 11.61
CA THR A 76 -17.62 -19.88 10.92
C THR A 76 -17.64 -19.27 9.53
N ARG A 77 -17.60 -20.13 8.51
CA ARG A 77 -17.65 -19.69 7.11
C ARG A 77 -19.06 -19.15 6.80
N ARG A 78 -19.13 -17.87 6.42
CA ARG A 78 -20.36 -17.20 5.98
C ARG A 78 -20.19 -16.68 4.56
N THR A 79 -21.31 -16.45 3.87
CA THR A 79 -21.29 -15.72 2.62
C THR A 79 -20.84 -14.27 2.88
N PRO A 80 -19.83 -13.75 2.17
CA PRO A 80 -19.38 -12.39 2.36
C PRO A 80 -20.48 -11.40 1.99
N ARG A 81 -20.70 -10.40 2.84
CA ARG A 81 -21.59 -9.27 2.56
C ARG A 81 -20.75 -8.13 2.01
N TRP A 82 -20.92 -7.82 0.73
CA TRP A 82 -20.21 -6.73 0.07
C TRP A 82 -20.86 -5.38 0.39
N SER A 83 -20.03 -4.35 0.56
CA SER A 83 -20.48 -2.97 0.72
C SER A 83 -21.13 -2.46 -0.56
N ASN A 84 -22.15 -1.61 -0.44
CA ASN A 84 -22.77 -0.95 -1.59
C ASN A 84 -21.81 0.10 -2.16
N PRO A 85 -21.38 0.00 -3.43
CA PRO A 85 -20.49 0.99 -4.06
C PRO A 85 -21.18 2.33 -4.37
N GLY A 86 -22.49 2.45 -4.12
CA GLY A 86 -23.27 3.65 -4.40
C GLY A 86 -23.71 3.72 -5.87
N LYS A 87 -24.20 4.89 -6.30
CA LYS A 87 -24.52 5.12 -7.73
C LYS A 87 -23.21 5.35 -8.48
N VAL A 88 -22.91 4.47 -9.43
CA VAL A 88 -21.70 4.54 -10.26
C VAL A 88 -22.10 4.72 -11.71
N THR A 89 -21.49 5.69 -12.37
CA THR A 89 -21.67 5.98 -13.79
C THR A 89 -20.35 5.78 -14.52
N MET A 90 -20.42 5.33 -15.77
CA MET A 90 -19.23 5.29 -16.62
C MET A 90 -18.86 6.73 -17.00
N PRO A 91 -17.61 7.18 -16.76
CA PRO A 91 -17.15 8.50 -17.21
C PRO A 91 -17.00 8.54 -18.74
N THR A 92 -16.97 9.75 -19.30
CA THR A 92 -16.72 9.95 -20.73
C THR A 92 -15.29 9.55 -21.10
N ASN A 93 -14.32 9.87 -20.24
CA ASN A 93 -12.94 9.44 -20.39
C ASN A 93 -12.64 8.26 -19.46
N ILE A 94 -12.19 7.14 -20.03
CA ILE A 94 -11.86 5.93 -19.27
C ILE A 94 -10.71 6.15 -18.26
N GLU A 95 -9.82 7.11 -18.50
CA GLU A 95 -8.72 7.47 -17.59
C GLU A 95 -9.22 7.97 -16.23
N GLU A 96 -10.44 8.51 -16.15
CA GLU A 96 -11.03 8.95 -14.88
C GLU A 96 -11.29 7.77 -13.93
N LEU A 97 -11.42 6.54 -14.46
CA LEU A 97 -11.57 5.34 -13.65
C LEU A 97 -10.36 5.07 -12.76
N ALA A 98 -9.18 5.65 -13.05
CA ALA A 98 -8.01 5.56 -12.19
C ALA A 98 -8.23 6.15 -10.78
N PHE A 99 -9.23 7.02 -10.62
CA PHE A 99 -9.58 7.65 -9.34
C PHE A 99 -10.85 7.06 -8.71
N TYR A 100 -11.43 6.02 -9.33
CA TYR A 100 -12.57 5.32 -8.77
C TYR A 100 -12.09 4.35 -7.71
N THR A 101 -12.90 4.14 -6.68
CA THR A 101 -12.66 3.06 -5.71
C THR A 101 -12.75 1.70 -6.40
N VAL A 102 -12.10 0.69 -5.82
CA VAL A 102 -12.21 -0.70 -6.29
C VAL A 102 -13.67 -1.15 -6.35
N GLY A 103 -14.49 -0.79 -5.36
CA GLY A 103 -15.92 -1.12 -5.36
C GLY A 103 -16.70 -0.51 -6.53
N GLN A 104 -16.37 0.72 -6.91
CA GLN A 104 -17.00 1.38 -8.06
C GLN A 104 -16.56 0.73 -9.38
N MET A 105 -15.26 0.46 -9.57
CA MET A 105 -14.77 -0.25 -10.75
C MET A 105 -15.36 -1.67 -10.85
N ALA A 106 -15.46 -2.37 -9.73
CA ALA A 106 -16.06 -3.70 -9.64
C ALA A 106 -17.53 -3.69 -10.09
N GLU A 107 -18.29 -2.66 -9.69
CA GLU A 107 -19.68 -2.51 -10.11
C GLU A 107 -19.80 -2.25 -11.61
N LEU A 108 -18.92 -1.43 -12.19
CA LEU A 108 -18.88 -1.20 -13.64
C LEU A 108 -18.52 -2.47 -14.41
N ILE A 109 -17.60 -3.30 -13.91
CA ILE A 109 -17.27 -4.61 -14.48
C ILE A 109 -18.46 -5.57 -14.37
N ARG A 110 -19.03 -5.70 -13.17
CA ARG A 110 -20.17 -6.58 -12.88
C ARG A 110 -21.39 -6.26 -13.76
N THR A 111 -21.64 -4.97 -13.98
CA THR A 111 -22.72 -4.46 -14.84
C THR A 111 -22.32 -4.35 -16.31
N ARG A 112 -21.11 -4.78 -16.68
CA ARG A 112 -20.56 -4.79 -18.05
C ARG A 112 -20.54 -3.41 -18.70
N LYS A 113 -20.41 -2.35 -17.90
CA LYS A 113 -20.19 -0.97 -18.36
C LYS A 113 -18.74 -0.71 -18.78
N VAL A 114 -17.81 -1.48 -18.22
CA VAL A 114 -16.42 -1.60 -18.65
C VAL A 114 -16.02 -3.07 -18.54
N THR A 115 -15.16 -3.55 -19.43
CA THR A 115 -14.60 -4.91 -19.32
C THR A 115 -13.32 -4.90 -18.48
N SER A 116 -12.96 -6.05 -17.92
CA SER A 116 -11.68 -6.26 -17.24
C SER A 116 -10.52 -5.96 -18.20
N GLU A 117 -10.61 -6.40 -19.46
CA GLU A 117 -9.57 -6.12 -20.47
C GLU A 117 -9.45 -4.61 -20.75
N GLN A 118 -10.56 -3.88 -20.90
CA GLN A 118 -10.54 -2.43 -21.11
C GLN A 118 -9.90 -1.70 -19.92
N LEU A 119 -10.28 -2.07 -18.70
CA LEU A 119 -9.72 -1.48 -17.48
C LEU A 119 -8.21 -1.79 -17.36
N THR A 120 -7.82 -3.03 -17.66
CA THR A 120 -6.42 -3.47 -17.64
C THR A 120 -5.57 -2.72 -18.65
N ARG A 121 -6.06 -2.54 -19.90
CA ARG A 121 -5.37 -1.76 -20.93
C ARG A 121 -5.19 -0.31 -20.53
N MET A 122 -6.20 0.30 -19.91
CA MET A 122 -6.10 1.67 -19.37
C MET A 122 -4.97 1.78 -18.35
N TYR A 123 -4.93 0.88 -17.35
CA TYR A 123 -3.84 0.90 -16.36
C TYR A 123 -2.46 0.60 -16.96
N LEU A 124 -2.34 -0.34 -17.90
CA LEU A 124 -1.07 -0.62 -18.59
C LEU A 124 -0.57 0.60 -19.36
N ASN A 125 -1.44 1.33 -20.06
CA ASN A 125 -1.09 2.56 -20.75
C ASN A 125 -0.59 3.64 -19.78
N ARG A 126 -1.27 3.80 -18.64
CA ARG A 126 -0.82 4.72 -17.57
C ARG A 126 0.56 4.33 -17.04
N LEU A 127 0.78 3.05 -16.76
CA LEU A 127 2.07 2.58 -16.26
C LEU A 127 3.20 2.80 -17.28
N LYS A 128 2.96 2.58 -18.57
CA LYS A 128 3.93 2.89 -19.63
C LYS A 128 4.25 4.38 -19.71
N ASN A 129 3.26 5.25 -19.50
CA ASN A 129 3.43 6.70 -19.59
C ASN A 129 4.07 7.34 -18.35
N TYR A 130 3.72 6.86 -17.16
CA TYR A 130 4.12 7.47 -15.89
C TYR A 130 5.14 6.64 -15.09
N GLY A 131 5.20 5.33 -15.29
CA GLY A 131 6.11 4.43 -14.57
C GLY A 131 7.58 4.86 -14.62
N PRO A 132 8.14 5.22 -15.79
CA PRO A 132 9.52 5.72 -15.88
C PRO A 132 9.79 7.04 -15.16
N LYS A 133 8.74 7.83 -14.89
CA LYS A 133 8.87 9.14 -14.21
C LYS A 133 8.69 9.03 -12.70
N LEU A 134 7.82 8.10 -12.27
CA LEU A 134 7.49 7.87 -10.88
C LEU A 134 8.33 6.78 -10.23
N GLU A 135 9.08 6.03 -11.04
CA GLU A 135 9.91 4.89 -10.61
C GLU A 135 9.13 3.87 -9.75
N CYS A 136 7.84 3.69 -10.08
CA CYS A 136 6.89 2.95 -9.26
C CYS A 136 6.60 1.53 -9.75
N VAL A 137 7.20 1.12 -10.87
CA VAL A 137 7.05 -0.22 -11.45
C VAL A 137 8.38 -0.69 -12.01
N ILE A 138 8.76 -1.92 -11.67
CA ILE A 138 9.97 -2.57 -12.17
C ILE A 138 9.69 -3.54 -13.33
N THR A 139 8.57 -4.27 -13.26
CA THR A 139 8.22 -5.35 -14.19
C THR A 139 6.75 -5.22 -14.56
N LEU A 140 6.48 -5.06 -15.86
CA LEU A 140 5.12 -5.08 -16.40
C LEU A 140 4.78 -6.47 -16.92
N THR A 141 3.80 -7.13 -16.30
CA THR A 141 3.31 -8.45 -16.73
C THR A 141 2.18 -8.31 -17.75
N GLU A 142 2.41 -7.57 -18.84
CA GLU A 142 1.35 -7.16 -19.80
C GLU A 142 0.58 -8.35 -20.39
N ASP A 143 1.27 -9.34 -20.94
CA ASP A 143 0.62 -10.51 -21.56
C ASP A 143 -0.21 -11.29 -20.55
N LEU A 144 0.34 -11.52 -19.35
CA LEU A 144 -0.36 -12.20 -18.27
C LEU A 144 -1.58 -11.42 -17.80
N ALA A 145 -1.46 -10.10 -17.64
CA ALA A 145 -2.55 -9.23 -17.19
C ALA A 145 -3.70 -9.26 -18.20
N LEU A 146 -3.40 -9.14 -19.49
CA LEU A 146 -4.40 -9.19 -20.56
C LEU A 146 -5.06 -10.58 -20.67
N GLU A 147 -4.29 -11.66 -20.55
CA GLU A 147 -4.84 -13.02 -20.57
C GLU A 147 -5.79 -13.27 -19.39
N GLN A 148 -5.40 -12.87 -18.18
CA GLN A 148 -6.25 -13.00 -17.00
C GLN A 148 -7.51 -12.13 -17.10
N ALA A 149 -7.39 -10.93 -17.65
CA ALA A 149 -8.51 -10.01 -17.85
C ALA A 149 -9.55 -10.60 -18.83
N ARG A 150 -9.10 -11.13 -19.98
CA ARG A 150 -9.99 -11.81 -20.94
C ARG A 150 -10.70 -13.01 -20.33
N ARG A 151 -9.98 -13.80 -19.52
CA ARG A 151 -10.58 -14.92 -18.78
C ARG A 151 -11.66 -14.44 -17.81
N ALA A 152 -11.39 -13.37 -17.05
CA ALA A 152 -12.37 -12.79 -16.15
C ALA A 152 -13.61 -12.31 -16.91
N ASP A 153 -13.43 -11.62 -18.04
CA ASP A 153 -14.53 -11.19 -18.91
C ASP A 153 -15.36 -12.36 -19.43
N ALA A 154 -14.73 -13.45 -19.88
CA ALA A 154 -15.42 -14.66 -20.32
C ALA A 154 -16.23 -15.32 -19.19
N GLU A 155 -15.68 -15.41 -17.99
CA GLU A 155 -16.38 -15.94 -16.82
C GLU A 155 -17.58 -15.07 -16.42
N ILE A 156 -17.41 -13.75 -16.44
CA ILE A 156 -18.48 -12.78 -16.17
C ILE A 156 -19.57 -12.86 -17.24
N ALA A 157 -19.19 -13.02 -18.50
CA ALA A 157 -20.13 -13.25 -19.60
C ALA A 157 -20.97 -14.51 -19.36
N ALA A 158 -20.35 -15.58 -18.86
CA ALA A 158 -20.98 -16.84 -18.49
C ALA A 158 -21.74 -16.83 -17.14
N GLY A 159 -21.88 -15.66 -16.49
CA GLY A 159 -22.59 -15.51 -15.22
C GLY A 159 -21.80 -15.94 -13.97
N LYS A 160 -20.52 -16.27 -14.12
CA LYS A 160 -19.63 -16.70 -13.02
C LYS A 160 -18.91 -15.50 -12.39
N TYR A 161 -19.65 -14.61 -11.74
CA TYR A 161 -19.04 -13.49 -11.02
C TYR A 161 -18.54 -13.91 -9.64
N ARG A 162 -17.22 -13.86 -9.41
CA ARG A 162 -16.57 -14.36 -8.17
C ARG A 162 -16.62 -13.38 -6.99
N GLY A 163 -16.99 -12.12 -7.23
CA GLY A 163 -17.03 -11.05 -6.21
C GLY A 163 -16.31 -9.78 -6.65
N PRO A 164 -16.21 -8.76 -5.78
CA PRO A 164 -15.74 -7.40 -6.14
C PRO A 164 -14.33 -7.30 -6.73
N LEU A 165 -13.46 -8.30 -6.52
CA LEU A 165 -12.12 -8.30 -7.10
C LEU A 165 -12.05 -9.03 -8.44
N HIS A 166 -13.17 -9.57 -8.94
CA HIS A 166 -13.18 -10.34 -10.17
C HIS A 166 -12.98 -9.43 -11.39
N GLY A 167 -11.80 -9.53 -12.00
CA GLY A 167 -11.42 -8.71 -13.16
C GLY A 167 -10.77 -7.36 -12.81
N ILE A 168 -10.48 -7.10 -11.54
CA ILE A 168 -9.76 -5.88 -11.12
C ILE A 168 -8.24 -6.08 -11.31
N PRO A 169 -7.56 -5.23 -12.11
CA PRO A 169 -6.10 -5.27 -12.22
C PRO A 169 -5.45 -4.80 -10.91
N TYR A 170 -4.31 -5.38 -10.57
CA TYR A 170 -3.56 -5.04 -9.36
C TYR A 170 -2.05 -5.10 -9.60
N GLY A 171 -1.30 -4.37 -8.78
CA GLY A 171 0.17 -4.49 -8.69
C GLY A 171 0.57 -5.32 -7.46
N ALA A 172 1.65 -6.08 -7.58
CA ALA A 172 2.25 -6.80 -6.47
C ALA A 172 3.60 -6.15 -6.11
N LYS A 173 3.88 -6.03 -4.81
CA LYS A 173 5.20 -5.58 -4.35
C LYS A 173 6.23 -6.68 -4.63
N ASP A 174 7.36 -6.30 -5.20
CA ASP A 174 8.44 -7.25 -5.53
C ASP A 174 9.27 -7.62 -4.28
N LEU A 175 8.60 -8.33 -3.37
CA LEU A 175 9.21 -9.00 -2.22
C LEU A 175 8.96 -10.50 -2.26
N LEU A 176 8.30 -10.99 -3.32
CA LEU A 176 7.78 -12.34 -3.44
C LEU A 176 8.21 -12.92 -4.78
N ALA A 177 8.84 -14.09 -4.76
CA ALA A 177 9.22 -14.78 -5.98
C ALA A 177 8.01 -15.26 -6.77
N VAL A 178 7.90 -14.86 -8.03
CA VAL A 178 6.89 -15.35 -8.96
C VAL A 178 7.59 -16.12 -10.08
N LYS A 179 7.25 -17.41 -10.22
CA LYS A 179 7.83 -18.26 -11.27
C LYS A 179 7.61 -17.64 -12.64
N GLY A 180 8.71 -17.44 -13.38
CA GLY A 180 8.70 -16.90 -14.74
C GLY A 180 8.86 -15.38 -14.83
N TYR A 181 9.05 -14.69 -13.71
CA TYR A 181 9.32 -13.25 -13.65
C TYR A 181 10.59 -12.97 -12.85
N PRO A 182 11.28 -11.83 -13.10
CA PRO A 182 12.37 -11.36 -12.25
C PRO A 182 11.92 -11.14 -10.80
N THR A 183 12.83 -11.37 -9.85
CA THR A 183 12.69 -11.11 -8.41
C THR A 183 14.08 -10.80 -7.86
#